data_AF-A0A353P8A6-F1
#
_entry.id   AF-A0A353P8A6-F1
#
_cell.length_a   1.000
_cell.length_b   1.000
_cell.length_c   1.000
_cell.angle_alpha   90.00
_cell.angle_beta   90.00
_cell.angle_gamma   90.00
#
_symmetry.space_group_name_H-M   'P 1'
#
loop_
_entity.id
_entity.type
_entity.pdbx_description
1 polymer ?
#
loop_
_entity_poly.entity_id
_entity_poly.type
_entity_poly.pdbx_seq_one_letter_code
_entity_poly.pdbx_strand_id
1 'polypeptide(L)'
;MSDGNLIHPRRVLAEVELVSSHFGEVQFEDNWVLVWGFDLPDTFNRSISKLLIVLPNNYPESPPADLYLIKGLKKNGKTPEHYFEDKYGDSDIRKKGYAWYSIHFYSWNANALSMIRGDNLLVAINALYDALKFDEGER
;
A
#
# COMPACT_ATOMS: atom_id res chain seq x y z
N MET A 1 -0.06 19.26 -7.93
CA MET A 1 -1.45 18.84 -7.70
C MET A 1 -2.01 18.48 -9.06
N SER A 2 -1.95 17.21 -9.43
CA SER A 2 -2.48 16.72 -10.71
C SER A 2 -3.97 16.46 -10.54
N ASP A 3 -4.79 17.15 -11.32
CA ASP A 3 -6.18 16.77 -11.56
C ASP A 3 -6.18 15.31 -12.05
N GLY A 4 -6.65 14.39 -11.21
CA GLY A 4 -6.47 12.97 -11.46
C GLY A 4 -7.66 12.17 -11.00
N ASN A 5 -8.82 12.41 -11.61
CA ASN A 5 -9.93 11.47 -11.47
C ASN A 5 -9.48 10.11 -11.99
N LEU A 6 -9.65 9.07 -11.16
CA LEU A 6 -9.44 7.68 -11.57
C LEU A 6 -10.31 7.37 -12.80
N ILE A 7 -9.76 6.65 -13.77
CA ILE A 7 -10.49 6.25 -14.98
C ILE A 7 -11.58 5.21 -14.64
N HIS A 8 -11.34 4.38 -13.61
CA HIS A 8 -12.25 3.30 -13.20
C HIS A 8 -12.69 3.41 -11.73
N PRO A 9 -13.41 4.47 -11.32
CA PRO A 9 -13.72 4.70 -9.91
C PRO A 9 -14.64 3.61 -9.32
N ARG A 10 -15.56 3.04 -10.12
CA ARG A 10 -16.42 1.92 -9.69
C ARG A 10 -15.62 0.64 -9.41
N ARG A 11 -14.59 0.38 -10.22
CA ARG A 11 -13.69 -0.76 -10.04
C ARG A 11 -12.94 -0.62 -8.71
N VAL A 12 -12.42 0.58 -8.43
CA VAL A 12 -11.71 0.88 -7.16
C VAL A 12 -12.63 0.79 -5.95
N LEU A 13 -13.84 1.34 -6.02
CA LEU A 13 -14.80 1.24 -4.91
C LEU A 13 -15.12 -0.21 -4.53
N ALA A 14 -15.31 -1.10 -5.51
CA ALA A 14 -15.50 -2.53 -5.23
C ALA A 14 -14.29 -3.19 -4.57
N GLU A 15 -13.07 -2.73 -4.87
CA GLU A 15 -11.85 -3.21 -4.19
C GLU A 15 -11.74 -2.68 -2.78
N VAL A 16 -12.12 -1.43 -2.56
CA VAL A 16 -12.17 -0.82 -1.23
C VAL A 16 -13.13 -1.61 -0.34
N GLU A 17 -14.30 -2.00 -0.86
CA GLU A 17 -15.24 -2.88 -0.14
C GLU A 17 -14.63 -4.26 0.14
N LEU A 18 -13.96 -4.87 -0.84
CA LEU A 18 -13.25 -6.14 -0.64
C LEU A 18 -12.18 -6.01 0.45
N VAL A 19 -11.31 -4.99 0.39
CA VAL A 19 -10.26 -4.75 1.38
C VAL A 19 -10.87 -4.47 2.75
N SER A 20 -11.95 -3.69 2.82
CA SER A 20 -12.67 -3.40 4.06
C SER A 20 -13.24 -4.66 4.71
N SER A 21 -13.72 -5.63 3.92
CA SER A 21 -14.17 -6.92 4.46
C SER A 21 -13.05 -7.76 5.11
N HIS A 22 -11.78 -7.49 4.79
CA HIS A 22 -10.62 -8.21 5.35
C HIS A 22 -9.96 -7.45 6.51
N PHE A 23 -9.85 -6.12 6.40
CA PHE A 23 -9.06 -5.28 7.31
C PHE A 23 -9.90 -4.29 8.14
N GLY A 24 -11.23 -4.30 8.00
CA GLY A 24 -12.13 -3.40 8.70
C GLY A 24 -12.19 -2.01 8.05
N GLU A 25 -11.90 -0.97 8.81
CA GLU A 25 -12.05 0.42 8.35
C GLU A 25 -11.07 0.75 7.21
N VAL A 26 -11.62 1.20 6.09
CA VAL A 26 -10.87 1.68 4.91
C VAL A 26 -11.45 3.01 4.45
N GLN A 27 -10.59 4.01 4.29
CA GLN A 27 -10.95 5.31 3.72
C GLN A 27 -10.44 5.40 2.28
N PHE A 28 -11.24 5.97 1.40
CA PHE A 28 -10.88 6.19 0.01
C PHE A 28 -11.25 7.62 -0.40
N GLU A 29 -10.25 8.40 -0.80
CA GLU A 29 -10.38 9.79 -1.20
C GLU A 29 -9.48 10.07 -2.41
N ASP A 30 -10.04 10.70 -3.45
CA ASP A 30 -9.38 10.99 -4.72
C ASP A 30 -8.72 9.74 -5.36
N ASN A 31 -7.43 9.55 -5.12
CA ASN A 31 -6.64 8.42 -5.60
C ASN A 31 -5.88 7.69 -4.46
N TRP A 32 -6.27 7.92 -3.20
CA TRP A 32 -5.62 7.32 -2.03
C TRP A 32 -6.57 6.38 -1.29
N VAL A 33 -6.07 5.19 -0.95
CA VAL A 33 -6.77 4.22 -0.10
C VAL A 33 -5.99 4.06 1.20
N LEU A 34 -6.64 4.31 2.34
CA LEU A 34 -6.05 4.17 3.67
C LEU A 34 -6.71 3.00 4.41
N VAL A 35 -5.93 1.98 4.70
CA VAL A 35 -6.32 0.84 5.55
C VAL A 35 -5.85 1.11 6.97
N TRP A 36 -6.77 1.17 7.93
CA TRP A 36 -6.45 1.56 9.31
C TRP A 36 -5.84 0.44 10.15
N GLY A 37 -6.20 -0.81 9.84
CA GLY A 37 -5.78 -2.00 10.59
C GLY A 37 -4.98 -2.99 9.74
N PHE A 38 -3.87 -2.54 9.15
CA PHE A 38 -3.00 -3.45 8.40
C PHE A 38 -2.12 -4.25 9.35
N ASP A 39 -2.28 -5.57 9.35
CA ASP A 39 -1.47 -6.50 10.15
C ASP A 39 -0.02 -6.54 9.64
N LEU A 40 0.92 -6.41 10.57
CA LEU A 40 2.34 -6.56 10.30
C LEU A 40 2.80 -7.98 10.67
N PRO A 41 3.84 -8.52 9.99
CA PRO A 41 4.47 -9.76 10.43
C PRO A 41 4.95 -9.68 11.89
N ASP A 42 4.88 -10.80 12.62
CA ASP A 42 5.21 -10.88 14.06
C ASP A 42 6.62 -10.41 14.45
N THR A 43 7.54 -10.30 13.48
CA THR A 43 8.90 -9.79 13.67
C THR A 43 8.99 -8.27 13.86
N PHE A 44 7.89 -7.54 13.66
CA PHE A 44 7.85 -6.09 13.84
C PHE A 44 7.62 -5.68 15.29
N ASN A 45 8.07 -4.48 15.66
CA ASN A 45 7.88 -3.87 16.97
C ASN A 45 6.43 -3.46 17.30
N ARG A 46 5.49 -3.70 16.37
CA ARG A 46 4.04 -3.48 16.49
C ARG A 46 3.34 -4.53 15.62
N SER A 47 2.17 -4.99 16.05
CA SER A 47 1.37 -5.95 15.29
C SER A 47 0.49 -5.30 14.22
N ILE A 48 0.15 -4.01 14.36
CA ILE A 48 -0.76 -3.28 13.46
C ILE A 48 -0.09 -1.97 13.03
N SER A 49 -0.29 -1.62 11.76
CA SER A 49 0.04 -0.33 11.16
C SER A 49 -1.15 0.24 10.38
N LYS A 50 -1.05 1.51 9.99
CA LYS A 50 -1.84 2.02 8.86
C LYS A 50 -1.08 1.77 7.57
N LEU A 51 -1.81 1.48 6.50
CA LEU A 51 -1.29 1.36 5.15
C LEU A 51 -1.99 2.37 4.24
N LEU A 52 -1.22 3.32 3.71
CA LEU A 52 -1.68 4.26 2.69
C LEU A 52 -1.20 3.79 1.32
N ILE A 53 -2.14 3.64 0.39
CA ILE A 53 -1.92 3.19 -0.97
C ILE A 53 -2.24 4.35 -1.90
N VAL A 54 -1.28 4.75 -2.73
CA VAL A 54 -1.48 5.77 -3.77
C VAL A 54 -1.72 5.07 -5.10
N LEU A 55 -2.86 5.36 -5.73
CA LEU A 55 -3.24 4.82 -7.02
C LEU A 55 -2.84 5.78 -8.15
N PRO A 56 -2.26 5.29 -9.25
CA PRO A 56 -2.13 6.11 -10.45
C PRO A 56 -3.51 6.33 -11.09
N ASN A 57 -3.67 7.40 -11.87
CA ASN A 57 -4.96 7.74 -12.50
C ASN A 57 -5.50 6.62 -13.41
N ASN A 58 -4.61 5.85 -14.02
CA ASN A 58 -4.92 4.70 -14.87
C ASN A 58 -4.98 3.38 -14.09
N TYR A 59 -5.24 3.38 -12.79
CA TYR A 59 -5.50 2.14 -12.07
C TYR A 59 -6.84 1.52 -12.55
N PRO A 60 -6.92 0.19 -12.80
CA PRO A 60 -5.94 -0.86 -12.52
C PRO A 60 -5.04 -1.27 -13.71
N GLU A 61 -4.97 -0.49 -14.79
CA GLU A 61 -4.04 -0.73 -15.91
C GLU A 61 -2.57 -0.68 -15.46
N SER A 62 -2.28 0.03 -14.37
CA SER A 62 -1.00 -0.01 -13.67
C SER A 62 -1.21 -0.35 -12.19
N PRO A 63 -0.23 -0.98 -11.53
CA PRO A 63 -0.29 -1.27 -10.09
C PRO A 63 -0.36 0.02 -9.26
N PRO A 64 -0.59 -0.06 -7.93
CA PRO A 64 -0.42 1.10 -7.06
C PRO A 64 0.96 1.75 -7.25
N ALA A 65 0.97 3.08 -7.25
CA ALA A 65 2.17 3.87 -7.52
C ALA A 65 3.11 3.85 -6.31
N ASP A 66 2.55 4.02 -5.11
CA ASP A 66 3.31 4.07 -3.87
C ASP A 66 2.54 3.43 -2.72
N LEU A 67 3.29 2.80 -1.81
CA LEU A 67 2.78 2.27 -0.55
C LEU A 67 3.51 2.93 0.61
N TYR A 68 2.75 3.30 1.65
CA TYR A 68 3.31 3.90 2.84
C TYR A 68 2.77 3.25 4.11
N LEU A 69 3.65 3.11 5.10
CA LEU A 69 3.35 2.63 6.45
C LEU A 69 3.62 3.74 7.47
N ILE A 70 3.17 3.58 8.72
CA ILE A 70 3.45 4.55 9.78
C ILE A 70 4.94 4.54 10.14
N LYS A 71 5.51 5.71 10.43
CA LYS A 71 6.89 5.86 10.92
C LYS A 71 7.17 5.10 12.23
N GLY A 72 8.43 4.75 12.43
CA GLY A 72 8.97 4.09 13.63
C GLY A 72 8.87 2.56 13.61
N LEU A 73 8.57 1.94 12.47
CA LEU A 73 8.57 0.48 12.36
C LEU A 73 9.99 -0.07 12.42
N LYS A 74 10.16 -1.13 13.21
CA LYS A 74 11.41 -1.87 13.33
C LYS A 74 11.11 -3.35 13.24
N LYS A 75 11.83 -4.07 12.39
CA LYS A 75 11.81 -5.52 12.28
C LYS A 75 13.02 -6.10 13.01
N ASN A 76 12.79 -6.94 14.02
CA ASN A 76 13.84 -7.49 14.89
C ASN A 76 14.80 -6.40 15.43
N GLY A 77 14.24 -5.23 15.78
CA GLY A 77 15.00 -4.07 16.29
C GLY A 77 15.70 -3.21 15.23
N LYS A 78 15.66 -3.57 13.94
CA LYS A 78 16.30 -2.83 12.84
C LYS A 78 15.28 -2.17 11.91
N THR A 79 15.69 -1.11 11.21
CA THR A 79 14.89 -0.55 10.11
C THR A 79 14.94 -1.52 8.93
N PRO A 80 13.80 -1.92 8.34
CA PRO A 80 13.80 -2.72 7.11
C PRO A 80 14.51 -1.99 5.95
N GLU A 81 15.20 -2.72 5.08
CA GLU A 81 16.05 -2.15 4.01
C GLU A 81 15.24 -1.30 3.01
N HIS A 82 14.02 -1.72 2.68
CA HIS A 82 13.19 -1.06 1.67
C HIS A 82 12.22 -0.03 2.28
N TYR A 83 12.36 0.28 3.57
CA TYR A 83 11.46 1.14 4.32
C TYR A 83 12.14 2.48 4.66
N PHE A 84 11.63 3.56 4.07
CA PHE A 84 12.29 4.87 4.08
C PHE A 84 11.43 5.93 4.76
N GLU A 85 11.86 6.35 5.96
CA GLU A 85 11.11 7.35 6.75
C GLU A 85 11.34 8.78 6.27
N ASP A 86 12.56 9.09 5.83
CA ASP A 86 12.97 10.47 5.56
C ASP A 86 13.52 10.67 4.13
N LYS A 87 13.51 9.61 3.31
CA LYS A 87 13.98 9.60 1.93
C LYS A 87 12.93 8.97 1.02
N TYR A 88 12.92 9.36 -0.26
CA TYR A 88 12.03 8.83 -1.31
C TYR A 88 10.51 8.96 -1.06
N GLY A 89 9.69 8.72 -2.08
CA GLY A 89 8.25 8.95 -2.04
C GLY A 89 7.83 10.43 -1.90
N ASP A 90 6.56 10.65 -1.62
CA ASP A 90 5.95 11.98 -1.50
C ASP A 90 6.30 12.65 -0.15
N SER A 91 6.82 13.88 -0.22
CA SER A 91 7.30 14.58 0.98
C SER A 91 6.21 15.01 1.94
N ASP A 92 5.01 15.29 1.46
CA ASP A 92 3.90 15.76 2.28
C ASP A 92 3.24 14.58 3.00
N ILE A 93 3.17 13.41 2.36
CA ILE A 93 2.80 12.16 3.03
C ILE A 93 3.82 11.83 4.13
N ARG A 94 5.13 11.97 3.88
CA ARG A 94 6.15 11.72 4.91
C ARG A 94 6.06 12.68 6.11
N LYS A 95 5.76 13.96 5.87
CA LYS A 95 5.54 14.94 6.95
C LYS A 95 4.33 14.60 7.83
N LYS A 96 3.35 13.85 7.30
CA LYS A 96 2.18 13.35 8.03
C LYS A 96 2.47 12.09 8.88
N GLY A 97 3.74 11.67 8.99
CA GLY A 97 4.13 10.54 9.84
C GLY A 97 4.13 9.19 9.13
N TYR A 98 4.15 9.18 7.80
CA TYR A 98 4.27 7.98 7.00
C TYR A 98 5.70 7.79 6.45
N ALA A 99 6.05 6.55 6.17
CA ALA A 99 7.31 6.12 5.58
C ALA A 99 7.00 5.35 4.29
N TRP A 100 7.75 5.64 3.24
CA TRP A 100 7.55 4.99 1.94
C TRP A 100 8.18 3.60 1.97
N TYR A 101 7.49 2.60 1.41
CA TYR A 101 8.03 1.27 1.24
C TYR A 101 8.27 0.99 -0.25
N SER A 102 9.54 0.75 -0.60
CA SER A 102 9.94 0.48 -1.98
C SER A 102 9.56 -0.95 -2.37
N ILE A 103 8.52 -1.10 -3.16
CA ILE A 103 8.11 -2.38 -3.74
C ILE A 103 7.89 -2.25 -5.24
N HIS A 104 8.30 -3.27 -6.00
CA HIS A 104 8.10 -3.34 -7.43
C HIS A 104 7.13 -4.48 -7.79
N PHE A 105 6.07 -4.14 -8.50
CA PHE A 105 5.09 -5.11 -9.03
C PHE A 105 5.48 -5.53 -10.45
N TYR A 106 6.37 -6.51 -10.60
CA TYR A 106 6.88 -6.93 -11.91
C TYR A 106 5.88 -7.72 -12.77
N SER A 107 4.80 -8.25 -12.19
CA SER A 107 3.87 -9.14 -12.89
C SER A 107 2.40 -8.77 -12.66
N TRP A 108 2.11 -7.47 -12.66
CA TRP A 108 0.74 -6.96 -12.50
C TRP A 108 -0.16 -7.35 -13.68
N ASN A 109 -1.16 -8.18 -13.43
CA ASN A 109 -2.15 -8.62 -14.40
C ASN A 109 -3.34 -7.65 -14.42
N ALA A 110 -3.25 -6.61 -15.24
CA ALA A 110 -4.30 -5.61 -15.37
C ALA A 110 -5.62 -6.16 -15.95
N ASN A 111 -6.73 -5.88 -15.28
CA ASN A 111 -8.07 -6.10 -15.82
C ASN A 111 -9.08 -5.08 -15.28
N ALA A 112 -9.37 -4.04 -16.07
CA ALA A 112 -10.31 -2.99 -15.70
C ALA A 112 -11.75 -3.48 -15.52
N LEU A 113 -12.12 -4.59 -16.18
CA LEU A 113 -13.50 -5.10 -16.19
C LEU A 113 -13.76 -6.16 -15.12
N SER A 114 -12.73 -6.76 -14.52
CA SER A 114 -12.91 -7.89 -13.62
C SER A 114 -11.82 -7.98 -12.54
N MET A 115 -12.23 -7.77 -11.30
CA MET A 115 -11.38 -7.88 -10.10
C MET A 115 -10.97 -9.29 -9.70
N ILE A 116 -11.67 -10.28 -10.25
CA ILE A 116 -11.44 -11.71 -9.99
C ILE A 116 -10.42 -12.27 -10.99
N ARG A 117 -10.32 -11.65 -12.17
CA ARG A 117 -9.49 -12.13 -13.29
C ARG A 117 -8.26 -11.26 -13.55
N GLY A 118 -8.11 -10.17 -12.81
CA GLY A 118 -6.93 -9.34 -12.78
C GLY A 118 -6.56 -9.01 -11.35
N ASP A 119 -5.36 -8.47 -11.18
CA ASP A 119 -4.86 -8.07 -9.89
C ASP A 119 -5.65 -6.88 -9.33
N ASN A 120 -5.64 -6.79 -8.00
CA ASN A 120 -6.48 -5.88 -7.24
C ASN A 120 -5.74 -5.40 -5.98
N LEU A 121 -6.33 -4.49 -5.21
CA LEU A 121 -5.73 -3.92 -4.00
C LEU A 121 -5.37 -5.00 -2.98
N LEU A 122 -6.17 -6.06 -2.84
CA LEU A 122 -5.86 -7.15 -1.93
C LEU A 122 -4.60 -7.91 -2.36
N VAL A 123 -4.40 -8.12 -3.67
CA VAL A 123 -3.14 -8.67 -4.22
C VAL A 123 -1.96 -7.76 -3.89
N ALA A 124 -2.12 -6.44 -4.06
CA ALA A 124 -1.06 -5.49 -3.73
C ALA A 124 -0.71 -5.47 -2.22
N ILE A 125 -1.71 -5.53 -1.36
CA ILE A 125 -1.55 -5.58 0.10
C ILE A 125 -0.84 -6.89 0.51
N ASN A 126 -1.23 -8.03 -0.06
CA ASN A 126 -0.58 -9.32 0.21
C ASN A 126 0.89 -9.32 -0.26
N ALA A 127 1.17 -8.74 -1.43
CA ALA A 127 2.54 -8.61 -1.91
C ALA A 127 3.40 -7.72 -0.99
N LEU A 128 2.83 -6.65 -0.44
CA LEU A 128 3.52 -5.85 0.59
C LEU A 128 3.77 -6.66 1.86
N TYR A 129 2.77 -7.40 2.35
CA TYR A 129 2.92 -8.23 3.54
C TYR A 129 4.05 -9.25 3.37
N ASP A 130 4.09 -9.94 2.22
CA ASP A 130 5.15 -10.88 1.87
C ASP A 130 6.51 -10.17 1.78
N ALA A 131 6.58 -9.00 1.13
CA ALA A 131 7.82 -8.22 1.07
C ALA A 131 8.33 -7.86 2.47
N LEU A 132 7.48 -7.33 3.35
CA LEU A 132 7.83 -7.02 4.74
C LEU A 132 8.32 -8.24 5.52
N LYS A 133 7.72 -9.41 5.26
CA LYS A 133 8.12 -10.67 5.90
C LYS A 133 9.53 -11.09 5.52
N PHE A 134 9.99 -10.81 4.30
CA PHE A 134 11.32 -11.19 3.80
C PHE A 134 12.34 -10.04 3.77
N ASP A 135 11.90 -8.80 3.99
CA ASP A 135 12.79 -7.62 4.01
C ASP A 135 13.66 -7.62 5.26
N GLU A 136 14.95 -7.88 5.10
CA GLU A 136 15.89 -7.88 6.22
C GLU A 136 16.35 -6.45 6.50
N GLY A 137 16.64 -6.13 7.77
CA GLY A 137 17.11 -4.79 8.10
C GLY A 137 18.54 -4.56 7.62
N GLU A 138 18.92 -3.29 7.42
CA GLU A 138 20.31 -2.92 7.11
C GLU A 138 21.28 -3.59 8.10
N ARG A 139 22.32 -4.25 7.56
CA ARG A 139 23.26 -5.05 8.35
C ARG A 139 24.11 -4.20 9.28
#